data_AF-A0A392QHV3-F1
#
_entry.id   AF-A0A392QHV3-F1
#
_cell.length_a   1.000
_cell.length_b   1.000
_cell.length_c   1.000
_cell.angle_alpha   90.00
_cell.angle_beta   90.00
_cell.angle_gamma   90.00
#
_symmetry.space_group_name_H-M   'P 1'
#
loop_
_entity.id
_entity.type
_entity.pdbx_description
1 polymer ?
#
loop_
_entity_poly.entity_id
_entity_poly.type
_entity_poly.pdbx_seq_one_letter_code
_entity_poly.pdbx_strand_id
1 'polypeptide(L)'
;MIYNQFDGILIVNEAVDEARKTKKELVLFKVDFEKANDSVDWGYLDAVMGRMSFPILWRKWIKECICTALASVLVNGNPTDEFPLERGLRQGDPLSPFLFLLAAEGLNVLMQAIVENQFFSGYSIGMQNPISVSHLQFADDTLLLGTKSWATVRCGLFL
;
A
#
# COMPACT_ATOMS: atom_id res chain seq x y z
N MET A 1 7.59 5.17 -0.74
CA MET A 1 8.70 4.70 0.13
C MET A 1 8.10 4.23 1.43
N ILE A 2 8.42 3.00 1.87
CA ILE A 2 7.85 2.41 3.08
C ILE A 2 8.63 2.98 4.28
N TYR A 3 7.95 3.72 5.14
CA TYR A 3 8.55 4.35 6.31
C TYR A 3 8.32 3.50 7.56
N ASN A 4 9.11 3.74 8.61
CA ASN A 4 8.68 3.33 9.93
C ASN A 4 7.45 4.15 10.35
N GLN A 5 6.53 3.54 11.11
CA GLN A 5 5.27 4.16 11.53
C GLN A 5 5.48 5.53 12.20
N PHE A 6 6.48 5.61 13.09
CA PHE A 6 6.80 6.85 13.81
C PHE A 6 7.34 7.95 12.89
N ASP A 7 8.13 7.61 11.88
CA ASP A 7 8.64 8.57 10.92
C ASP A 7 7.51 9.14 10.06
N GLY A 8 6.58 8.28 9.62
CA GLY A 8 5.39 8.70 8.89
C GLY A 8 4.53 9.69 9.69
N ILE A 9 4.27 9.38 10.97
CA ILE A 9 3.51 10.27 11.87
C ILE A 9 4.24 11.62 12.04
N LEU A 10 5.56 11.60 12.21
CA LEU A 10 6.35 12.82 12.35
C LEU A 10 6.27 13.70 11.09
N ILE A 11 6.44 13.11 9.90
CA ILE A 11 6.36 13.82 8.61
C ILE A 11 4.98 14.47 8.43
N VAL A 12 3.90 13.74 8.74
CA VAL A 12 2.53 14.27 8.62
C VAL A 12 2.30 15.42 9.59
N ASN A 13 2.75 15.30 10.83
CA ASN A 13 2.62 16.37 11.82
C ASN A 13 3.35 17.64 11.37
N GLU A 14 4.57 17.51 10.84
CA GLU A 14 5.33 18.64 10.30
C GLU A 14 4.62 19.26 9.08
N ALA A 15 4.12 18.43 8.16
CA ALA A 15 3.39 18.90 6.99
C ALA A 15 2.13 19.71 7.37
N VAL A 16 1.37 19.23 8.36
CA VAL A 16 0.16 19.90 8.86
C VAL A 16 0.51 21.20 9.58
N ASP A 17 1.54 21.20 10.42
CA ASP A 17 1.97 22.40 11.14
C ASP A 17 2.49 23.48 10.17
N GLU A 18 3.30 23.09 9.20
CA GLU A 18 3.79 23.99 8.14
C GLU A 18 2.63 24.55 7.31
N ALA A 19 1.69 23.71 6.86
CA ALA A 19 0.52 24.14 6.09
C ALA A 19 -0.28 25.19 6.84
N ARG A 20 -0.49 24.98 8.16
CA ARG A 20 -1.18 25.92 9.04
C ARG A 20 -0.43 27.24 9.20
N LYS A 21 0.88 27.19 9.47
CA LYS A 21 1.73 28.39 9.66
C LYS A 21 1.82 29.23 8.39
N THR A 22 1.96 28.56 7.24
CA THR A 22 2.14 29.20 5.93
C THR A 22 0.83 29.50 5.20
N LYS A 23 -0.31 29.05 5.75
CA LYS A 23 -1.64 29.09 5.11
C LYS A 23 -1.66 28.42 3.73
N LYS A 24 -0.82 27.42 3.54
CA LYS A 24 -0.77 26.60 2.32
C LYS A 24 -1.85 25.53 2.38
N GLU A 25 -2.56 25.32 1.28
CA GLU A 25 -3.61 24.31 1.22
C GLU A 25 -3.02 22.89 1.16
N LEU A 26 -3.37 22.07 2.15
CA LEU A 26 -3.01 20.65 2.25
C LEU A 26 -4.28 19.80 2.21
N VAL A 27 -4.24 18.70 1.47
CA VAL A 27 -5.23 17.63 1.49
C VAL A 27 -4.54 16.35 1.97
N LEU A 28 -5.17 15.68 2.93
CA LEU A 28 -4.72 14.41 3.47
C LEU A 28 -5.82 13.36 3.26
N PHE A 29 -5.47 12.26 2.60
CA PHE A 29 -6.33 11.08 2.52
C PHE A 29 -5.70 9.95 3.33
N LYS A 30 -6.47 9.39 4.27
CA LYS A 30 -6.15 8.10 4.86
C LYS A 30 -6.85 7.01 4.06
N VAL A 31 -6.07 6.16 3.43
CA VAL A 31 -6.51 4.96 2.74
C VAL A 31 -6.27 3.79 3.69
N ASP A 32 -7.32 3.04 3.96
CA ASP A 32 -7.34 1.86 4.81
C ASP A 32 -7.75 0.66 3.96
N PHE A 33 -6.87 -0.34 3.85
CA PHE A 33 -7.14 -1.52 3.03
C PHE A 33 -7.85 -2.58 3.86
N GLU A 34 -9.17 -2.71 3.62
CA GLU A 34 -9.95 -3.74 4.30
C GLU A 34 -9.35 -5.14 4.04
N LYS A 35 -8.96 -5.80 5.14
CA LYS A 35 -8.34 -7.13 5.13
C LYS A 35 -7.17 -7.21 4.14
N ALA A 36 -6.24 -6.26 4.23
CA ALA A 36 -5.16 -6.08 3.27
C ALA A 36 -4.44 -7.39 2.89
N ASN A 37 -4.12 -8.24 3.88
CA ASN A 37 -3.51 -9.55 3.63
C ASN A 37 -4.43 -10.49 2.85
N ASP A 38 -5.70 -10.58 3.22
CA ASP A 38 -6.67 -11.50 2.60
C ASP A 38 -7.07 -11.06 1.18
N SER A 39 -6.80 -9.80 0.83
CA SER A 39 -7.19 -9.17 -0.43
C SER A 39 -6.10 -9.22 -1.52
N VAL A 40 -4.87 -9.66 -1.22
CA VAL A 40 -3.76 -9.69 -2.18
C VAL A 40 -4.05 -10.66 -3.34
N ASP A 41 -4.13 -10.13 -4.56
CA ASP A 41 -4.23 -10.96 -5.76
C ASP A 41 -2.89 -11.64 -6.09
N TRP A 42 -2.94 -12.96 -6.30
CA TRP A 42 -1.74 -13.77 -6.55
C TRP A 42 -1.12 -13.53 -7.93
N GLY A 43 -1.93 -13.20 -8.93
CA GLY A 43 -1.45 -12.86 -10.27
C GLY A 43 -0.69 -11.54 -10.29
N TYR A 44 -1.24 -10.54 -9.59
CA TYR A 44 -0.59 -9.25 -9.35
C TYR A 44 0.75 -9.43 -8.62
N LEU A 45 0.78 -10.22 -7.54
CA LEU A 45 2.01 -10.48 -6.80
C LEU A 45 3.09 -11.14 -7.69
N ASP A 46 2.73 -12.15 -8.49
CA ASP A 46 3.67 -12.78 -9.44
C ASP A 46 4.19 -11.78 -10.50
N ALA A 47 3.32 -10.87 -10.96
CA ALA A 47 3.67 -9.83 -11.91
C ALA A 47 4.66 -8.82 -11.30
N VAL A 48 4.43 -8.36 -10.06
CA VAL A 48 5.36 -7.47 -9.34
C VAL A 48 6.70 -8.17 -9.13
N MET A 49 6.71 -9.41 -8.64
CA MET A 49 7.93 -10.20 -8.48
C MET A 49 8.69 -10.35 -9.81
N GLY A 50 7.97 -10.55 -10.91
CA GLY A 50 8.54 -10.61 -12.26
C GLY A 50 9.20 -9.29 -12.68
N ARG A 51 8.56 -8.15 -12.40
CA ARG A 51 9.13 -6.80 -12.64
C ARG A 51 10.36 -6.52 -11.80
N MET A 52 10.42 -7.07 -10.58
CA MET A 52 11.58 -7.01 -9.69
C MET A 52 12.67 -8.05 -10.04
N SER A 53 12.53 -8.75 -11.17
CA SER A 53 13.52 -9.73 -11.66
C SER A 53 13.74 -10.95 -10.75
N PHE A 54 12.73 -11.34 -9.96
CA PHE A 54 12.81 -12.59 -9.20
C PHE A 54 12.90 -13.80 -10.16
N PRO A 55 13.77 -14.79 -9.87
CA PRO A 55 13.91 -15.96 -10.73
C PRO A 55 12.59 -16.74 -10.86
N ILE A 56 12.33 -17.29 -12.05
CA ILE A 56 11.11 -18.05 -12.35
C ILE A 56 10.87 -19.17 -11.33
N LEU A 57 11.93 -19.86 -10.91
CA LEU A 57 11.83 -20.95 -9.92
C LEU A 57 11.32 -20.45 -8.56
N TRP A 58 11.84 -19.31 -8.09
CA TRP A 58 11.41 -18.70 -6.83
C TRP A 58 9.94 -18.29 -6.88
N ARG A 59 9.52 -17.66 -7.97
CA ARG A 59 8.11 -17.28 -8.15
C ARG A 59 7.18 -18.48 -8.17
N LYS A 60 7.58 -19.59 -8.81
CA LYS A 60 6.83 -20.85 -8.77
C LYS A 60 6.69 -21.37 -7.34
N TRP A 61 7.77 -21.39 -6.56
CA TRP A 61 7.68 -21.83 -5.15
C TRP A 61 6.73 -20.97 -4.33
N ILE A 62 6.83 -19.63 -4.44
CA ILE A 62 5.89 -18.74 -3.76
C ILE A 62 4.45 -18.99 -4.20
N LYS A 63 4.22 -19.16 -5.51
CA LYS A 63 2.89 -19.47 -6.04
C LYS A 63 2.31 -20.75 -5.44
N GLU A 64 3.09 -21.83 -5.37
CA GLU A 64 2.66 -23.08 -4.73
C GLU A 64 2.36 -22.88 -3.23
N CYS A 65 3.18 -22.12 -2.51
CA CYS A 65 2.95 -21.82 -1.09
C CYS A 65 1.63 -21.08 -0.83
N ILE A 66 1.28 -20.12 -1.70
CA ILE A 66 0.07 -19.27 -1.50
C ILE A 66 -1.19 -19.90 -2.10
N CYS A 67 -1.10 -20.61 -3.23
CA CYS A 67 -2.28 -21.10 -3.96
C CYS A 67 -2.84 -22.42 -3.43
N THR A 68 -2.05 -23.19 -2.67
CA THR A 68 -2.48 -24.47 -2.09
C THR A 68 -3.27 -24.29 -0.79
N ALA A 69 -3.59 -23.06 -0.44
CA ALA A 69 -4.25 -22.75 0.81
C ALA A 69 -5.74 -23.12 0.80
N LEU A 70 -6.14 -23.94 1.76
CA LEU A 70 -7.54 -24.22 2.08
C LEU A 70 -7.97 -23.45 3.33
N ALA A 71 -9.26 -23.14 3.41
CA ALA A 71 -9.92 -22.57 4.57
C ALA A 71 -11.24 -23.28 4.86
N SER A 72 -11.73 -23.17 6.09
CA SER A 72 -13.05 -23.60 6.51
C SER A 72 -13.70 -22.52 7.40
N VAL A 73 -15.02 -22.49 7.44
CA VAL A 73 -15.77 -21.58 8.32
C VAL A 73 -16.16 -22.35 9.57
N LEU A 74 -15.94 -21.76 10.75
CA LEU A 74 -16.42 -22.34 12.00
C LEU A 74 -17.89 -21.94 12.23
N VAL A 75 -18.78 -22.93 12.24
CA VAL A 75 -20.20 -22.76 12.58
C VAL A 75 -20.46 -23.40 13.95
N ASN A 76 -20.81 -22.58 14.94
CA ASN A 76 -20.95 -23.02 16.34
C ASN A 76 -19.72 -23.76 16.88
N GLY A 77 -18.52 -23.32 16.47
CA GLY A 77 -17.24 -23.93 16.87
C GLY A 77 -16.85 -25.20 16.10
N ASN A 78 -17.70 -25.70 15.18
CA ASN A 78 -17.37 -26.84 14.33
C ASN A 78 -16.98 -26.37 12.92
N PRO A 79 -15.88 -26.90 12.34
CA PRO A 79 -15.48 -26.56 10.98
C PRO A 79 -16.46 -27.11 9.94
N THR A 80 -16.75 -26.30 8.93
CA THR A 80 -17.38 -26.76 7.68
C THR A 80 -16.39 -27.53 6.81
N ASP A 81 -16.87 -28.03 5.67
CA ASP A 81 -15.99 -28.52 4.61
C ASP A 81 -14.98 -27.44 4.19
N GLU A 82 -13.78 -27.90 3.84
CA GLU A 82 -12.71 -27.04 3.36
C GLU A 82 -12.95 -26.59 1.92
N PHE A 83 -12.57 -25.36 1.63
CA PHE A 83 -12.60 -24.78 0.29
C PHE A 83 -11.28 -24.09 -0.03
N PRO A 84 -10.86 -24.04 -1.30
CA PRO A 84 -9.64 -23.35 -1.70
C PRO A 84 -9.80 -21.85 -1.59
N LEU A 85 -8.72 -21.18 -1.18
CA LEU A 85 -8.60 -19.74 -1.33
C LEU A 85 -8.27 -19.40 -2.79
N GLU A 86 -8.67 -18.21 -3.24
CA GLU A 86 -8.38 -17.70 -4.58
C GLU A 86 -7.46 -16.47 -4.56
N ARG A 87 -7.25 -15.90 -3.37
CA ARG A 87 -6.43 -14.73 -3.12
C ARG A 87 -6.01 -14.69 -1.65
N GLY A 88 -5.11 -13.77 -1.35
CA GLY A 88 -4.70 -13.43 0.00
C GLY A 88 -3.43 -14.13 0.47
N LEU A 89 -2.87 -13.62 1.56
CA LEU A 89 -1.69 -14.12 2.23
C LEU A 89 -2.07 -14.67 3.60
N ARG A 90 -1.54 -15.83 3.96
CA ARG A 90 -1.86 -16.51 5.21
C ARG A 90 -1.32 -15.73 6.40
N GLN A 91 -2.19 -15.33 7.33
CA GLN A 91 -1.75 -14.76 8.59
C GLN A 91 -0.96 -15.80 9.41
N GLY A 92 0.14 -15.37 10.01
CA GLY A 92 1.03 -16.26 10.76
C GLY A 92 2.04 -17.05 9.91
N ASP A 93 1.93 -17.00 8.58
CA ASP A 93 3.00 -17.49 7.69
C ASP A 93 4.19 -16.51 7.74
N PRO A 94 5.42 -16.98 8.01
CA PRO A 94 6.60 -16.13 8.09
C PRO A 94 6.93 -15.39 6.77
N LEU A 95 6.44 -15.86 5.62
CA LEU A 95 6.66 -15.20 4.32
C LEU A 95 5.63 -14.10 4.03
N SER A 96 4.44 -14.17 4.60
CA SER A 96 3.35 -13.24 4.31
C SER A 96 3.72 -11.76 4.50
N PRO A 97 4.42 -11.35 5.58
CA PRO A 97 4.83 -9.95 5.73
C PRO A 97 5.72 -9.46 4.58
N PHE A 98 6.67 -10.30 4.13
CA PHE A 98 7.55 -9.94 3.02
C PHE A 98 6.79 -9.85 1.70
N LEU A 99 5.91 -10.82 1.43
CA LEU A 99 5.08 -10.82 0.21
C LEU A 99 4.13 -9.62 0.18
N PHE A 100 3.60 -9.21 1.33
CA PHE A 100 2.79 -8.01 1.44
C PHE A 100 3.58 -6.74 1.10
N LEU A 101 4.84 -6.62 1.56
CA LEU A 101 5.70 -5.49 1.20
C LEU A 101 5.94 -5.42 -0.32
N LEU A 102 6.10 -6.56 -0.99
CA LEU A 102 6.21 -6.59 -2.46
C LEU A 102 4.92 -6.08 -3.11
N ALA A 103 3.75 -6.51 -2.64
CA ALA A 103 2.48 -6.01 -3.13
C ALA A 103 2.33 -4.50 -2.93
N ALA A 104 2.72 -3.99 -1.75
CA ALA A 104 2.69 -2.56 -1.41
C ALA A 104 3.66 -1.72 -2.26
N GLU A 105 4.81 -2.29 -2.67
CA GLU A 105 5.76 -1.61 -3.55
C GLU A 105 5.13 -1.26 -4.92
N GLY A 106 4.24 -2.12 -5.44
CA GLY A 106 3.52 -1.78 -6.67
C GLY A 106 2.57 -0.58 -6.51
N LEU A 107 2.02 -0.34 -5.31
CA LEU A 107 1.28 0.89 -5.00
C LEU A 107 2.20 2.11 -4.94
N ASN A 108 3.42 1.99 -4.38
CA ASN A 108 4.44 3.06 -4.44
C ASN A 108 4.76 3.43 -5.89
N VAL A 109 5.00 2.43 -6.76
CA VAL A 109 5.27 2.64 -8.20
C VAL A 109 4.07 3.29 -8.90
N LEU A 110 2.85 2.84 -8.62
CA LEU A 110 1.63 3.44 -9.16
C LEU A 110 1.50 4.91 -8.76
N MET A 111 1.72 5.23 -7.49
CA MET A 111 1.67 6.60 -6.99
C MET A 111 2.73 7.50 -7.64
N GLN A 112 3.95 6.99 -7.83
CA GLN A 112 5.00 7.72 -8.56
C GLN A 112 4.55 8.03 -9.99
N ALA A 113 4.03 7.04 -10.72
CA ALA A 113 3.52 7.25 -12.08
C ALA A 113 2.37 8.27 -12.11
N ILE A 114 1.43 8.22 -11.17
CA ILE A 114 0.32 9.17 -11.06
C ILE A 114 0.85 10.61 -10.87
N VAL A 115 1.87 10.79 -10.02
CA VAL A 115 2.49 12.10 -9.77
C VAL A 115 3.24 12.60 -11.00
N GLU A 116 4.04 11.74 -11.64
CA GLU A 116 4.77 12.08 -12.87
C GLU A 116 3.82 12.54 -13.98
N ASN A 117 2.69 11.85 -14.13
CA ASN A 117 1.64 12.17 -15.11
C ASN A 117 0.71 13.33 -14.68
N GLN A 118 1.02 14.02 -13.57
CA GLN A 118 0.28 15.19 -13.08
C GLN A 118 -1.18 14.91 -12.70
N PHE A 119 -1.54 13.65 -12.44
CA PHE A 119 -2.86 13.29 -11.93
C PHE A 119 -2.99 13.49 -10.41
N PHE A 120 -1.86 13.57 -9.72
CA PHE A 120 -1.78 13.89 -8.29
C PHE A 120 -0.60 14.83 -8.03
N SER A 121 -0.83 15.91 -7.30
CA SER A 121 0.23 16.86 -6.92
C SER A 121 0.61 16.64 -5.46
N GLY A 122 1.80 16.11 -5.22
CA GLY A 122 2.34 15.91 -3.87
C GLY A 122 2.49 17.20 -3.07
N TYR A 123 2.53 17.09 -1.74
CA TYR A 123 2.74 18.23 -0.86
C TYR A 123 4.24 18.50 -0.65
N SER A 124 4.71 19.70 -0.98
CA SER A 124 6.08 20.13 -0.69
C SER A 124 6.23 20.66 0.74
N ILE A 125 7.19 20.12 1.48
CA ILE A 125 7.53 20.49 2.86
C ILE A 125 8.93 21.14 2.86
N GLY A 126 9.10 22.20 3.65
CA GLY A 126 10.35 22.93 3.84
C GLY A 126 10.44 24.21 3.00
N MET A 127 11.09 25.25 3.56
CA MET A 127 11.29 26.53 2.87
C MET A 127 12.58 26.58 2.04
N GLN A 128 13.65 25.93 2.51
CA GLN A 128 14.92 25.82 1.80
C GLN A 128 15.12 24.37 1.37
N ASN A 129 15.20 24.13 0.05
CA ASN A 129 15.21 22.79 -0.57
C ASN A 129 13.96 21.96 -0.23
N PRO A 130 12.78 22.35 -0.73
CA PRO A 130 11.53 21.67 -0.43
C PRO A 130 11.55 20.21 -0.87
N ILE A 131 11.09 19.31 -0.02
CA ILE A 131 10.90 17.89 -0.31
C ILE A 131 9.44 17.67 -0.64
N SER A 132 9.14 17.08 -1.81
CA SER A 132 7.77 16.71 -2.18
C SER A 132 7.43 15.32 -1.65
N VAL A 133 6.36 15.23 -0.87
CA VAL A 133 5.80 13.99 -0.33
C VAL A 133 4.41 13.79 -0.92
N SER A 134 4.20 12.69 -1.63
CA SER A 134 2.87 12.35 -2.20
C SER A 134 2.15 11.26 -1.42
N HIS A 135 2.90 10.34 -0.81
CA HIS A 135 2.35 9.23 -0.04
C HIS A 135 3.35 8.75 1.02
N LEU A 136 2.81 8.23 2.11
CA LEU A 136 3.51 7.54 3.19
C LEU A 136 2.80 6.22 3.42
N GLN A 137 3.54 5.12 3.39
CA GLN A 137 3.01 3.78 3.56
C GLN A 137 3.65 3.10 4.75
N PHE A 138 2.81 2.48 5.58
CA PHE A 138 3.22 1.60 6.66
C PHE A 138 2.23 0.44 6.75
N ALA A 139 2.70 -0.77 6.43
CA ALA A 139 1.82 -1.94 6.35
C ALA A 139 0.55 -1.63 5.53
N ASP A 140 -0.62 -1.82 6.12
CA ASP A 140 -1.94 -1.58 5.55
C ASP A 140 -2.40 -0.10 5.61
N ASP A 141 -1.76 0.74 6.41
CA ASP A 141 -2.04 2.17 6.46
C ASP A 141 -1.31 2.92 5.32
N THR A 142 -2.08 3.59 4.45
CA THR A 142 -1.52 4.50 3.44
C THR A 142 -2.07 5.91 3.63
N LEU A 143 -1.18 6.88 3.77
CA LEU A 143 -1.51 8.30 3.82
C LEU A 143 -1.09 8.97 2.52
N LEU A 144 -2.01 9.64 1.84
CA LEU A 144 -1.72 10.45 0.65
C LEU A 144 -1.72 11.93 1.05
N LEU A 145 -0.65 12.63 0.69
CA LEU A 145 -0.44 14.04 0.98
C LEU A 145 -0.39 14.81 -0.33
N GLY A 146 -1.30 15.75 -0.53
CA GLY A 146 -1.34 16.51 -1.78
C GLY A 146 -1.75 17.95 -1.60
N THR A 147 -1.49 18.75 -2.63
CA THR A 147 -2.05 20.10 -2.72
C THR A 147 -3.52 20.00 -3.13
N LYS A 148 -4.32 20.99 -2.70
CA LYS A 148 -5.74 21.04 -3.04
C LYS A 148 -5.92 21.29 -4.55
N SER A 149 -6.39 20.27 -5.24
CA SER A 149 -6.85 20.36 -6.62
C SER A 149 -7.94 19.32 -6.89
N TRP A 150 -8.78 19.56 -7.90
CA TRP A 150 -9.79 18.56 -8.30
C TRP A 150 -9.16 17.26 -8.80
N ALA A 151 -7.97 17.32 -9.42
CA ALA A 151 -7.22 16.14 -9.83
C ALA A 151 -6.80 15.31 -8.59
N THR A 152 -6.18 15.95 -7.59
CA THR A 152 -5.78 15.33 -6.32
C THR A 152 -6.98 14.68 -5.62
N VAL A 153 -8.11 15.38 -5.53
CA VAL A 153 -9.31 14.88 -4.85
C VAL A 153 -9.92 13.69 -5.59
N ARG A 154 -10.00 13.74 -6.93
CA ARG A 154 -10.49 12.60 -7.72
C ARG A 154 -9.55 11.40 -7.57
N CYS A 155 -8.25 11.61 -7.71
CA CYS A 155 -7.27 10.55 -7.57
C CYS A 155 -7.34 9.89 -6.19
N GLY A 156 -7.42 10.67 -5.11
CA GLY A 156 -7.50 10.12 -3.74
C GLY A 156 -8.79 9.36 -3.43
N LEU A 157 -9.88 9.61 -4.18
CA LEU A 157 -11.16 8.89 -4.03
C LEU A 157 -11.26 7.60 -4.88
N PHE A 158 -10.43 7.48 -5.91
CA PHE A 158 -10.47 6.37 -6.87
C PHE A 158 -9.20 5.49 -6.87
N LEU A 159 -8.26 5.78 -5.98
CA LEU A 159 -7.17 4.88 -5.59
C LEU A 159 -7.73 3.72 -4.76
#